data_AF-A0A948SF57-F1
#
_entry.id   AF-A0A948SF57-F1
#
_cell.length_a   1.000
_cell.length_b   1.000
_cell.length_c   1.000
_cell.angle_alpha   90.00
_cell.angle_beta   90.00
_cell.angle_gamma   90.00
#
_symmetry.space_group_name_H-M   'P 1'
#
loop_
_entity.id
_entity.type
_entity.pdbx_description
1 polymer ?
#
loop_
_entity_poly.entity_id
_entity_poly.type
_entity_poly.pdbx_seq_one_letter_code
_entity_poly.pdbx_strand_id
1 'polypeptide(L)'
;MTDAKAKPLPQPADPEATLAWEAANRKRATACAWGAGLLTLLGAVVTGLGISGLPNYDADVVTIPDAMRDLAAGQPIPPGRLALQAEWLGQHATVPIIGAVIYGIGSLLIFGAFVYLFKATRARNPRFTQLALVAGAAGIVMFAVGRTTAEISRYIGASGFAGGGNQAASDALTGGSFFVAQIIWQLGAFAAGFGFVLLGLNAMRAGLLTRFMGVLAMIVGVTFILPIDQQGVIRAFWLIALGFLLALKWPGGAPKAWLTGEAEPWPSAAEQRAQRAAAAEAAAGDGSGGSSGGGSSGKRKRKR
;
A
#
# COMPACT_ATOMS: atom_id res chain seq x y z
N MET A 1 48.55 2.44 22.47
CA MET A 1 47.21 3.03 22.63
C MET A 1 47.12 4.24 21.73
N THR A 2 46.81 4.02 20.47
CA THR A 2 46.69 5.04 19.43
C THR A 2 45.28 5.58 19.43
N ASP A 3 45.16 6.89 19.61
CA ASP A 3 43.94 7.68 19.47
C ASP A 3 43.27 7.39 18.11
N ALA A 4 42.26 6.53 18.14
CA ALA A 4 41.34 6.38 17.03
C ALA A 4 40.47 7.64 16.98
N LYS A 5 40.96 8.69 16.30
CA LYS A 5 40.18 9.87 15.92
C LYS A 5 38.87 9.39 15.31
N ALA A 6 37.78 9.53 16.06
CA ALA A 6 36.44 9.24 15.61
C ALA A 6 36.23 9.98 14.28
N LYS A 7 36.02 9.21 13.21
CA LYS A 7 35.76 9.76 11.87
C LYS A 7 34.59 10.72 12.01
N PRO A 8 34.72 12.02 11.65
CA PRO A 8 33.64 12.97 11.82
C PRO A 8 32.41 12.43 11.12
N LEU A 9 31.29 12.44 11.85
CA LEU A 9 30.00 12.00 11.31
C LEU A 9 29.76 12.78 10.00
N PRO A 10 29.27 12.14 8.93
CA PRO A 10 28.96 12.84 7.69
C PRO A 10 28.08 14.03 8.03
N GLN A 11 28.50 15.22 7.60
CA GLN A 11 27.77 16.46 7.87
C GLN A 11 26.31 16.29 7.46
N PRO A 12 25.35 16.83 8.24
CA PRO A 12 23.97 16.88 7.81
C PRO A 12 23.92 17.47 6.40
N ALA A 13 23.17 16.82 5.51
CA ALA A 13 23.06 17.27 4.13
C ALA A 13 22.62 18.73 4.13
N ASP A 14 23.32 19.57 3.39
CA ASP A 14 22.95 20.97 3.20
C ASP A 14 21.45 21.06 2.84
N PRO A 15 20.63 21.75 3.66
CA PRO A 15 19.18 21.83 3.44
C PRO A 15 18.84 22.40 2.06
N GLU A 16 19.62 23.38 1.57
CA GLU A 16 19.40 23.99 0.27
C GLU A 16 19.65 23.00 -0.87
N ALA A 17 20.75 22.26 -0.80
CA ALA A 17 21.04 21.18 -1.76
C ALA A 17 19.96 20.09 -1.74
N THR A 18 19.42 19.76 -0.57
CA THR A 18 18.33 18.79 -0.42
C THR A 18 17.06 19.28 -1.10
N LEU A 19 16.67 20.54 -0.86
CA LEU A 19 15.50 21.15 -1.49
C LEU A 19 15.65 21.28 -3.01
N ALA A 20 16.83 21.63 -3.50
CA ALA A 20 17.12 21.70 -4.93
C ALA A 20 16.96 20.33 -5.60
N TRP A 21 17.51 19.27 -4.99
CA TRP A 21 17.34 17.90 -5.47
C TRP A 21 15.86 17.47 -5.46
N GLU A 22 15.14 17.79 -4.38
CA GLU A 22 13.71 17.50 -4.27
C GLU A 22 12.92 18.19 -5.37
N ALA A 23 13.11 19.51 -5.55
CA ALA A 23 12.42 20.28 -6.58
C ALA A 23 12.65 19.71 -8.00
N ALA A 24 13.87 19.29 -8.31
CA ALA A 24 14.21 18.69 -9.60
C ALA A 24 13.51 17.32 -9.84
N ASN A 25 13.32 16.53 -8.79
CA ASN A 25 12.80 15.16 -8.91
C ASN A 25 11.31 15.02 -8.55
N ARG A 26 10.72 16.04 -7.90
CA ARG A 26 9.36 16.03 -7.35
C ARG A 26 8.32 15.68 -8.41
N LYS A 27 8.37 16.31 -9.59
CA LYS A 27 7.40 16.06 -10.67
C LYS A 27 7.38 14.59 -11.09
N ARG A 28 8.56 13.96 -11.20
CA ARG A 28 8.70 12.53 -11.56
C ARG A 28 8.16 11.64 -10.45
N ALA A 29 8.48 11.95 -9.20
CA ALA A 29 8.00 11.19 -8.05
C ALA A 29 6.48 11.29 -7.88
N THR A 30 5.90 12.48 -8.06
CA THR A 30 4.44 12.70 -8.11
C THR A 30 3.79 11.88 -9.22
N ALA A 31 4.33 11.92 -10.44
CA ALA A 31 3.80 11.15 -11.56
C ALA A 31 3.88 9.63 -11.30
N CYS A 32 4.98 9.15 -10.72
CA CYS A 32 5.12 7.76 -10.31
C CYS A 32 4.09 7.37 -9.24
N ALA A 33 3.87 8.22 -8.22
CA ALA A 33 2.91 7.95 -7.15
C ALA A 33 1.46 7.88 -7.67
N TRP A 34 1.04 8.88 -8.46
CA TRP A 34 -0.30 8.87 -9.07
C TRP A 34 -0.46 7.73 -10.08
N GLY A 35 0.51 7.53 -10.97
CA GLY A 35 0.49 6.43 -11.92
C GLY A 35 0.42 5.08 -11.24
N ALA A 36 1.17 4.88 -10.14
CA ALA A 36 1.11 3.66 -9.36
C ALA A 36 -0.30 3.42 -8.77
N GLY A 37 -0.88 4.43 -8.12
CA GLY A 37 -2.22 4.29 -7.55
C GLY A 37 -3.32 4.07 -8.60
N LEU A 38 -3.32 4.85 -9.68
CA LEU A 38 -4.34 4.74 -10.73
C LEU A 38 -4.22 3.44 -11.54
N LEU A 39 -3.02 3.05 -11.95
CA LEU A 39 -2.82 1.84 -12.74
C LEU A 39 -3.06 0.57 -11.92
N THR A 40 -2.69 0.53 -10.63
CA THR A 40 -3.02 -0.63 -9.79
C THR A 40 -4.52 -0.82 -9.62
N LEU A 41 -5.29 0.25 -9.40
CA LEU A 41 -6.75 0.19 -9.37
C LEU A 41 -7.34 -0.22 -10.72
N LEU A 42 -6.91 0.42 -11.81
CA LEU A 42 -7.41 0.12 -13.15
C LEU A 42 -7.14 -1.35 -13.51
N GLY A 43 -5.92 -1.84 -13.25
CA GLY A 43 -5.56 -3.24 -13.47
C GLY A 43 -6.42 -4.19 -12.66
N ALA A 44 -6.65 -3.89 -11.37
CA ALA A 44 -7.52 -4.72 -10.52
C ALA A 44 -8.98 -4.74 -11.01
N VAL A 45 -9.53 -3.59 -11.44
CA VAL A 45 -10.88 -3.51 -12.00
C VAL A 45 -10.98 -4.27 -13.31
N VAL A 46 -10.02 -4.10 -14.23
CA VAL A 46 -10.00 -4.81 -15.52
C VAL A 46 -9.92 -6.33 -15.29
N THR A 47 -9.04 -6.79 -14.39
CA THR A 47 -8.98 -8.21 -14.03
C THR A 47 -10.31 -8.69 -13.42
N GLY A 48 -10.91 -7.92 -12.52
CA GLY A 48 -12.21 -8.24 -11.91
C GLY A 48 -13.36 -8.36 -12.93
N LEU A 49 -13.43 -7.46 -13.90
CA LEU A 49 -14.39 -7.52 -15.00
C LEU A 49 -14.12 -8.73 -15.91
N GLY A 50 -12.85 -9.08 -16.10
CA GLY A 50 -12.47 -10.27 -16.86
C GLY A 50 -12.91 -11.60 -16.22
N ILE A 51 -13.17 -11.61 -14.90
CA ILE A 51 -13.61 -12.80 -14.15
C ILE A 51 -15.06 -12.70 -13.65
N SER A 52 -15.78 -11.61 -13.91
CA SER A 52 -17.13 -11.41 -13.36
C SER A 52 -18.18 -12.38 -13.91
N GLY A 53 -17.89 -13.03 -15.04
CA GLY A 53 -18.74 -14.06 -15.65
C GLY A 53 -18.41 -15.48 -15.21
N LEU A 54 -17.51 -15.68 -14.25
CA LEU A 54 -17.15 -17.01 -13.75
C LEU A 54 -18.43 -17.70 -13.24
N PRO A 55 -18.84 -18.85 -13.80
CA PRO A 55 -20.08 -19.48 -13.37
C PRO A 55 -19.97 -19.94 -11.92
N ASN A 56 -21.01 -19.64 -11.14
CA ASN A 56 -21.17 -20.19 -9.80
C ASN A 56 -21.63 -21.63 -9.94
N TYR A 57 -20.69 -22.56 -10.08
CA TYR A 57 -20.96 -23.99 -10.25
C TYR A 57 -21.51 -24.69 -9.00
N ASP A 58 -22.10 -23.94 -8.05
CA ASP A 58 -22.69 -24.49 -6.82
C ASP A 58 -23.87 -25.42 -7.10
N ALA A 59 -24.53 -25.29 -8.26
CA ALA A 59 -25.61 -26.17 -8.71
C ALA A 59 -25.11 -27.44 -9.44
N ASP A 60 -23.84 -27.47 -9.89
CA ASP A 60 -23.26 -28.56 -10.70
C ASP A 60 -22.21 -29.38 -9.92
N VAL A 61 -22.06 -29.15 -8.60
CA VAL A 61 -21.14 -29.93 -7.76
C VAL A 61 -21.77 -31.28 -7.44
N VAL A 62 -21.39 -32.29 -8.22
CA VAL A 62 -21.73 -33.69 -7.92
C VAL A 62 -21.07 -34.08 -6.60
N THR A 63 -21.88 -34.44 -5.60
CA THR A 63 -21.35 -34.91 -4.32
C THR A 63 -20.68 -36.26 -4.49
N ILE A 64 -19.79 -36.66 -3.57
CA ILE A 64 -19.16 -37.99 -3.62
C ILE A 64 -20.21 -39.12 -3.71
N PRO A 65 -21.32 -39.09 -2.94
CA PRO A 65 -22.42 -40.04 -3.12
C PRO A 65 -23.05 -40.06 -4.53
N ASP A 66 -23.28 -38.89 -5.12
CA ASP A 66 -23.86 -38.79 -6.46
C ASP A 66 -22.89 -39.31 -7.53
N ALA A 67 -21.60 -38.99 -7.40
CA ALA A 67 -20.56 -39.48 -8.31
C ALA A 67 -20.42 -41.01 -8.23
N MET A 68 -20.53 -41.60 -7.03
CA MET A 68 -20.54 -43.06 -6.86
C MET A 68 -21.81 -43.69 -7.44
N ARG A 69 -22.96 -43.03 -7.30
CA ARG A 69 -24.24 -43.48 -7.87
C ARG A 69 -24.20 -43.47 -9.40
N ASP A 70 -23.69 -42.39 -9.98
CA ASP A 70 -23.57 -42.23 -11.42
C ASP A 70 -22.57 -43.23 -12.00
N LEU A 71 -21.42 -43.43 -11.33
CA LEU A 71 -20.45 -44.45 -11.69
C LEU A 71 -21.05 -45.87 -11.63
N ALA A 72 -21.83 -46.17 -10.58
CA ALA A 72 -22.53 -47.45 -10.45
C ALA A 72 -23.63 -47.63 -11.52
N ALA A 73 -24.21 -46.53 -12.01
CA ALA A 73 -25.18 -46.53 -13.11
C ALA A 73 -24.53 -46.50 -14.51
N GLY A 74 -23.20 -46.48 -14.61
CA GLY A 74 -22.48 -46.39 -15.88
C GLY A 74 -22.59 -45.02 -16.57
N GLN A 75 -23.03 -43.98 -15.84
CA GLN A 75 -23.10 -42.62 -16.34
C GLN A 75 -21.71 -41.94 -16.26
N PRO A 76 -21.38 -41.06 -17.22
CA PRO A 76 -20.14 -40.30 -17.17
C PRO A 76 -20.15 -39.34 -15.97
N ILE A 77 -19.09 -39.36 -15.16
CA ILE A 77 -18.93 -38.44 -14.04
C ILE A 77 -18.73 -37.02 -14.60
N PRO A 78 -19.55 -36.03 -14.20
CA PRO A 78 -19.39 -34.65 -14.67
C PRO A 78 -18.01 -34.07 -14.32
N PRO A 79 -17.48 -33.17 -15.16
CA PRO A 79 -16.22 -32.50 -14.87
C PRO A 79 -16.30 -31.77 -13.54
N GLY A 80 -15.28 -31.94 -12.70
CA GLY A 80 -15.26 -31.28 -11.41
C GLY A 80 -15.17 -29.76 -11.54
N ARG A 81 -15.57 -29.05 -10.47
CA ARG A 81 -15.62 -27.58 -10.43
C ARG A 81 -14.34 -26.90 -10.93
N LEU A 82 -13.16 -27.41 -10.57
CA LEU A 82 -11.89 -26.80 -10.99
C LEU A 82 -11.65 -26.96 -12.50
N ALA A 83 -12.08 -28.08 -13.09
CA ALA A 83 -11.97 -28.30 -14.54
C ALA A 83 -12.85 -27.31 -15.32
N LEU A 84 -14.10 -27.13 -14.88
CA LEU A 84 -15.01 -26.15 -15.50
C LEU A 84 -14.52 -24.70 -15.31
N GLN A 85 -13.92 -24.38 -14.17
CA GLN A 85 -13.27 -23.08 -13.96
C GLN A 85 -12.05 -22.90 -14.87
N ALA A 86 -11.19 -23.91 -15.00
CA ALA A 86 -10.01 -23.85 -15.87
C ALA A 86 -10.41 -23.67 -17.34
N GLU A 87 -11.43 -24.38 -17.81
CA GLU A 87 -11.95 -24.24 -19.17
C GLU A 87 -12.50 -22.82 -19.41
N TRP A 88 -13.33 -22.31 -18.50
CA TRP A 88 -13.87 -20.96 -18.61
C TRP A 88 -12.77 -19.88 -18.59
N LEU A 89 -11.79 -20.02 -17.69
CA LEU A 89 -10.65 -19.10 -17.59
C LEU A 89 -9.78 -19.14 -18.85
N GLY A 90 -9.62 -20.32 -19.47
CA GLY A 90 -8.89 -20.48 -20.71
C GLY A 90 -9.54 -19.72 -21.87
N GLN A 91 -10.87 -19.76 -21.97
CA GLN A 91 -11.64 -19.04 -22.98
C GLN A 91 -11.64 -17.50 -22.76
N HIS A 92 -11.51 -17.06 -21.51
CA HIS A 92 -11.61 -15.64 -21.13
C HIS A 92 -10.29 -15.03 -20.65
N ALA A 93 -9.14 -15.64 -20.99
CA ALA A 93 -7.82 -15.27 -20.49
C ALA A 93 -7.36 -13.84 -20.86
N THR A 94 -7.82 -13.30 -21.99
CA THR A 94 -7.29 -12.05 -22.56
C THR A 94 -7.48 -10.84 -21.64
N VAL A 95 -8.69 -10.62 -21.11
CA VAL A 95 -9.01 -9.44 -20.30
C VAL A 95 -8.25 -9.47 -18.96
N PRO A 96 -8.24 -10.59 -18.20
CA PRO A 96 -7.44 -10.69 -16.99
C PRO A 96 -5.93 -10.51 -17.20
N ILE A 97 -5.36 -11.01 -18.31
CA ILE A 97 -3.94 -10.81 -18.64
C ILE A 97 -3.63 -9.33 -18.84
N ILE A 98 -4.48 -8.59 -19.58
CA ILE A 98 -4.32 -7.14 -19.76
C ILE A 98 -4.36 -6.44 -18.38
N GLY A 99 -5.33 -6.79 -17.53
CA GLY A 99 -5.43 -6.25 -16.18
C GLY A 99 -4.19 -6.55 -15.32
N ALA A 100 -3.65 -7.77 -15.40
CA ALA A 100 -2.45 -8.18 -14.67
C ALA A 100 -1.19 -7.42 -15.10
N VAL A 101 -1.05 -7.12 -16.40
CA VAL A 101 0.05 -6.30 -16.93
C VAL A 101 -0.09 -4.85 -16.45
N ILE A 102 -1.29 -4.26 -16.55
CA ILE A 102 -1.55 -2.89 -16.06
C ILE A 102 -1.25 -2.79 -14.56
N TYR A 103 -1.70 -3.77 -13.77
CA TYR A 103 -1.41 -3.85 -12.33
C TYR A 103 0.09 -3.96 -12.06
N GLY A 104 0.81 -4.78 -12.83
CA GLY A 104 2.26 -4.95 -12.73
C GLY A 104 3.02 -3.66 -12.99
N ILE A 105 2.67 -2.93 -14.04
CA ILE A 105 3.26 -1.61 -14.36
C ILE A 105 2.99 -0.62 -13.23
N GLY A 106 1.74 -0.54 -12.75
CA GLY A 106 1.39 0.31 -11.61
C GLY A 106 2.20 -0.05 -10.36
N SER A 107 2.40 -1.34 -10.10
CA SER A 107 3.21 -1.82 -8.97
C SER A 107 4.69 -1.46 -9.11
N LEU A 108 5.25 -1.48 -10.32
CA LEU A 108 6.63 -1.04 -10.57
C LEU A 108 6.81 0.46 -10.35
N LEU A 109 5.82 1.29 -10.69
CA LEU A 109 5.88 2.74 -10.46
C LEU A 109 5.98 3.10 -8.96
N ILE A 110 5.54 2.22 -8.06
CA ILE A 110 5.72 2.39 -6.61
C ILE A 110 7.20 2.62 -6.28
N PHE A 111 8.12 1.96 -6.99
CA PHE A 111 9.57 2.10 -6.79
C PHE A 111 10.03 3.56 -6.89
N GLY A 112 9.53 4.31 -7.88
CA GLY A 112 9.92 5.70 -8.09
C GLY A 112 9.52 6.61 -6.91
N ALA A 113 8.28 6.46 -6.44
CA ALA A 113 7.78 7.20 -5.28
C ALA A 113 8.50 6.79 -3.99
N PHE A 114 8.74 5.48 -3.81
CA PHE A 114 9.43 4.92 -2.65
C PHE A 114 10.88 5.41 -2.54
N VAL A 115 11.65 5.36 -3.63
CA VAL A 115 13.04 5.83 -3.66
C VAL A 115 13.12 7.33 -3.39
N TYR A 116 12.22 8.13 -3.97
CA TYR A 116 12.17 9.56 -3.71
C TYR A 116 11.94 9.85 -2.22
N LEU A 117 10.90 9.25 -1.64
CA LEU A 117 10.57 9.44 -0.23
C LEU A 117 11.68 8.93 0.69
N PHE A 118 12.33 7.81 0.34
CA PHE A 118 13.47 7.29 1.08
C PHE A 118 14.64 8.28 1.09
N LYS A 119 15.01 8.82 -0.07
CA LYS A 119 16.13 9.78 -0.17
C LYS A 119 15.85 11.05 0.63
N ALA A 120 14.64 11.60 0.51
CA ALA A 120 14.19 12.74 1.32
C ALA A 120 14.26 12.42 2.82
N THR A 121 13.83 11.22 3.22
CA THR A 121 13.87 10.78 4.62
C THR A 121 15.31 10.62 5.12
N ARG A 122 16.21 10.03 4.32
CA ARG A 122 17.60 9.81 4.69
C ARG A 122 18.39 11.11 4.79
N ALA A 123 18.10 12.10 3.94
CA ALA A 123 18.71 13.43 4.02
C ALA A 123 18.45 14.09 5.39
N ARG A 124 17.26 13.86 5.96
CA ARG A 124 16.82 14.40 7.25
C ARG A 124 17.14 13.49 8.44
N ASN A 125 17.28 12.19 8.21
CA ASN A 125 17.64 11.22 9.23
C ASN A 125 18.79 10.33 8.75
N PRO A 126 20.06 10.72 8.99
CA PRO A 126 21.23 9.95 8.56
C PRO A 126 21.35 8.57 9.20
N ARG A 127 20.67 8.33 10.33
CA ARG A 127 20.62 7.02 11.00
C ARG A 127 19.72 6.03 10.28
N PHE A 128 18.92 6.48 9.29
CA PHE A 128 18.05 5.60 8.54
C PHE A 128 18.87 4.69 7.61
N THR A 129 18.78 3.39 7.86
CA THR A 129 19.67 2.41 7.24
C THR A 129 19.36 2.20 5.76
N GLN A 130 20.42 2.08 4.95
CA GLN A 130 20.29 1.80 3.52
C GLN A 130 19.69 0.41 3.24
N LEU A 131 19.79 -0.52 4.20
CA LEU A 131 19.19 -1.84 4.11
C LEU A 131 17.67 -1.78 3.93
N ALA A 132 17.00 -0.79 4.53
CA ALA A 132 15.56 -0.57 4.33
C ALA A 132 15.22 -0.16 2.89
N LEU A 133 16.06 0.64 2.23
CA LEU A 133 15.90 0.95 0.80
C LEU A 133 16.12 -0.30 -0.04
N VAL A 134 17.21 -1.03 0.18
CA VAL A 134 17.54 -2.20 -0.66
C VAL A 134 16.45 -3.25 -0.54
N ALA A 135 16.03 -3.59 0.68
CA ALA A 135 14.96 -4.55 0.92
C ALA A 135 13.61 -4.07 0.35
N GLY A 136 13.21 -2.83 0.62
CA GLY A 136 11.94 -2.31 0.12
C GLY A 136 11.90 -2.20 -1.41
N ALA A 137 12.98 -1.70 -2.02
CA ALA A 137 13.09 -1.51 -3.46
C ALA A 137 13.16 -2.84 -4.22
N ALA A 138 13.99 -3.79 -3.76
CA ALA A 138 14.02 -5.14 -4.31
C ALA A 138 12.67 -5.84 -4.13
N GLY A 139 12.06 -5.68 -2.94
CA GLY A 139 10.75 -6.22 -2.62
C GLY A 139 9.64 -5.72 -3.57
N ILE A 140 9.58 -4.43 -3.85
CA ILE A 140 8.60 -3.84 -4.78
C ILE A 140 8.76 -4.44 -6.19
N VAL A 141 9.99 -4.57 -6.69
CA VAL A 141 10.25 -5.15 -8.01
C VAL A 141 9.88 -6.63 -8.04
N MET A 142 10.33 -7.42 -7.05
CA MET A 142 9.97 -8.84 -6.94
C MET A 142 8.47 -9.04 -6.81
N PHE A 143 7.79 -8.21 -6.02
CA PHE A 143 6.33 -8.25 -5.87
C PHE A 143 5.64 -8.02 -7.22
N ALA A 144 6.02 -6.97 -7.93
CA ALA A 144 5.39 -6.62 -9.20
C ALA A 144 5.61 -7.71 -10.26
N VAL A 145 6.88 -8.13 -10.45
CA VAL A 145 7.23 -9.14 -11.44
C VAL A 145 6.65 -10.50 -11.08
N GLY A 146 6.80 -10.94 -9.83
CA GLY A 146 6.31 -12.23 -9.36
C GLY A 146 4.80 -12.34 -9.48
N ARG A 147 4.05 -11.32 -9.00
CA ARG A 147 2.59 -11.33 -9.06
C ARG A 147 2.07 -11.34 -10.49
N THR A 148 2.61 -10.47 -11.35
CA THR A 148 2.19 -10.41 -12.76
C THR A 148 2.53 -11.70 -13.49
N THR A 149 3.71 -12.28 -13.26
CA THR A 149 4.11 -13.55 -13.87
C THR A 149 3.24 -14.70 -13.38
N ALA A 150 2.90 -14.75 -12.09
CA ALA A 150 2.03 -15.77 -11.52
C ALA A 150 0.62 -15.69 -12.14
N GLU A 151 0.02 -14.50 -12.21
CA GLU A 151 -1.28 -14.31 -12.86
C GLU A 151 -1.25 -14.72 -14.34
N ILE A 152 -0.29 -14.22 -15.12
CA ILE A 152 -0.17 -14.59 -16.54
C ILE A 152 0.03 -16.11 -16.71
N SER A 153 0.89 -16.72 -15.90
CA SER A 153 1.13 -18.17 -15.95
C SER A 153 -0.14 -18.97 -15.68
N ARG A 154 -0.98 -18.52 -14.74
CA ARG A 154 -2.27 -19.16 -14.44
C ARG A 154 -3.20 -19.14 -15.65
N TYR A 155 -3.33 -18.00 -16.34
CA TYR A 155 -4.21 -17.90 -17.51
C TYR A 155 -3.65 -18.62 -18.74
N ILE A 156 -2.33 -18.63 -18.93
CA ILE A 156 -1.70 -19.45 -19.97
C ILE A 156 -1.96 -20.94 -19.68
N GLY A 157 -1.75 -21.38 -18.44
CA GLY A 157 -2.06 -22.74 -18.02
C GLY A 157 -3.53 -23.12 -18.26
N ALA A 158 -4.46 -22.24 -17.92
CA ALA A 158 -5.88 -22.41 -18.20
C ALA A 158 -6.18 -22.53 -19.71
N SER A 159 -5.56 -21.71 -20.55
CA SER A 159 -5.74 -21.77 -22.02
C SER A 159 -5.19 -23.04 -22.66
N GLY A 160 -4.20 -23.67 -22.03
CA GLY A 160 -3.64 -24.97 -22.44
C GLY A 160 -4.38 -26.19 -21.87
N PHE A 161 -5.42 -25.99 -21.05
CA PHE A 161 -6.16 -27.08 -20.45
C PHE A 161 -7.04 -27.79 -21.50
N ALA A 162 -6.66 -29.01 -21.86
CA ALA A 162 -7.34 -29.82 -22.88
C ALA A 162 -8.50 -30.67 -22.31
N GLY A 163 -9.04 -30.31 -21.15
CA GLY A 163 -10.03 -31.10 -20.42
C GLY A 163 -9.42 -32.12 -19.45
N GLY A 164 -10.28 -32.78 -18.67
CA GLY A 164 -9.91 -33.76 -17.65
C GLY A 164 -10.55 -33.48 -16.29
N GLY A 165 -10.10 -34.22 -15.28
CA GLY A 165 -10.57 -34.06 -13.89
C GLY A 165 -9.93 -32.87 -13.16
N ASN A 166 -10.36 -32.65 -11.92
CA ASN A 166 -9.84 -31.57 -11.05
C ASN A 166 -8.32 -31.60 -10.85
N GLN A 167 -7.70 -32.78 -10.88
CA GLN A 167 -6.24 -32.90 -10.75
C GLN A 167 -5.53 -32.27 -11.96
N ALA A 168 -5.94 -32.62 -13.18
CA ALA A 168 -5.38 -32.06 -14.40
C ALA A 168 -5.60 -30.54 -14.48
N ALA A 169 -6.77 -30.07 -14.03
CA ALA A 169 -7.06 -28.64 -13.93
C ALA A 169 -6.16 -27.93 -12.91
N SER A 170 -5.95 -28.54 -11.74
CA SER A 170 -5.03 -28.03 -10.72
C SER A 170 -3.60 -27.94 -11.26
N ASP A 171 -3.12 -28.99 -11.92
CA ASP A 171 -1.77 -29.03 -12.50
C ASP A 171 -1.59 -27.96 -13.60
N ALA A 172 -2.63 -27.73 -14.42
CA ALA A 172 -2.64 -26.67 -15.41
C ALA A 172 -2.59 -25.26 -14.77
N LEU A 173 -3.39 -25.02 -13.72
CA LEU A 173 -3.49 -23.71 -13.06
C LEU A 173 -2.29 -23.40 -12.14
N THR A 174 -1.61 -24.42 -11.63
CA THR A 174 -0.55 -24.30 -10.61
C THR A 174 0.81 -24.84 -11.08
N GLY A 175 1.02 -24.93 -12.40
CA GLY A 175 2.26 -25.43 -12.98
C GLY A 175 3.55 -24.73 -12.52
N GLY A 176 4.71 -25.29 -12.85
CA GLY A 176 6.00 -24.87 -12.29
C GLY A 176 6.29 -23.36 -12.39
N SER A 177 5.96 -22.72 -13.52
CA SER A 177 6.12 -21.27 -13.70
C SER A 177 5.27 -20.45 -12.73
N PHE A 178 4.02 -20.88 -12.49
CA PHE A 178 3.13 -20.26 -11.50
C PHE A 178 3.76 -20.37 -10.11
N PHE A 179 4.23 -21.56 -9.72
CA PHE A 179 4.81 -21.79 -8.39
C PHE A 179 6.08 -20.97 -8.15
N VAL A 180 7.01 -20.91 -9.11
CA VAL A 180 8.22 -20.08 -9.00
C VAL A 180 7.86 -18.61 -8.89
N ALA A 181 6.95 -18.12 -9.73
CA ALA A 181 6.48 -16.74 -9.68
C ALA A 181 5.76 -16.41 -8.37
N GLN A 182 5.01 -17.36 -7.80
CA GLN A 182 4.34 -17.24 -6.51
C GLN A 182 5.34 -17.09 -5.36
N ILE A 183 6.45 -17.84 -5.37
CA ILE A 183 7.51 -17.70 -4.38
C ILE A 183 8.17 -16.31 -4.49
N ILE A 184 8.52 -15.88 -5.69
CA ILE A 184 9.10 -14.56 -5.95
C ILE A 184 8.16 -13.46 -5.47
N TRP A 185 6.86 -13.59 -5.78
CA TRP A 185 5.83 -12.67 -5.33
C TRP A 185 5.78 -12.60 -3.81
N GLN A 186 5.70 -13.74 -3.12
CA GLN A 186 5.57 -13.77 -1.66
C GLN A 186 6.79 -13.16 -0.96
N LEU A 187 8.01 -13.51 -1.39
CA LEU A 187 9.25 -12.93 -0.87
C LEU A 187 9.31 -11.42 -1.13
N GLY A 188 8.91 -11.00 -2.34
CA GLY A 188 8.81 -9.59 -2.69
C GLY A 188 7.82 -8.84 -1.81
N ALA A 189 6.67 -9.44 -1.52
CA ALA A 189 5.64 -8.88 -0.66
C ALA A 189 6.14 -8.65 0.78
N PHE A 190 6.84 -9.63 1.35
CA PHE A 190 7.45 -9.49 2.67
C PHE A 190 8.49 -8.36 2.71
N ALA A 191 9.40 -8.31 1.74
CA ALA A 191 10.45 -7.29 1.68
C ALA A 191 9.88 -5.89 1.43
N ALA A 192 8.90 -5.76 0.52
CA ALA A 192 8.19 -4.52 0.26
C ALA A 192 7.43 -4.05 1.51
N GLY A 193 6.69 -4.95 2.16
CA GLY A 193 5.93 -4.65 3.37
C GLY A 193 6.80 -4.10 4.48
N PHE A 194 7.93 -4.76 4.76
CA PHE A 194 8.92 -4.28 5.72
C PHE A 194 9.50 -2.92 5.35
N GLY A 195 9.85 -2.72 4.07
CA GLY A 195 10.35 -1.45 3.56
C GLY A 195 9.36 -0.30 3.75
N PHE A 196 8.07 -0.54 3.48
CA PHE A 196 6.99 0.43 3.68
C PHE A 196 6.79 0.80 5.15
N VAL A 197 6.81 -0.19 6.06
CA VAL A 197 6.69 0.07 7.50
C VAL A 197 7.85 0.94 8.00
N LEU A 198 9.08 0.57 7.67
CA LEU A 198 10.25 1.33 8.08
C LEU A 198 10.29 2.72 7.47
N LEU A 199 9.96 2.85 6.18
CA LEU A 199 9.93 4.14 5.51
C LEU A 199 8.83 5.04 6.08
N GLY A 200 7.61 4.51 6.28
CA GLY A 200 6.49 5.24 6.86
C GLY A 200 6.83 5.79 8.25
N LEU A 201 7.41 4.95 9.11
CA LEU A 201 7.83 5.35 10.45
C LEU A 201 8.92 6.44 10.43
N ASN A 202 9.96 6.26 9.61
CA ASN A 202 11.08 7.22 9.56
C ASN A 202 10.70 8.53 8.86
N ALA A 203 9.91 8.49 7.79
CA ALA A 203 9.42 9.67 7.10
C ALA A 203 8.46 10.48 7.98
N MET A 204 7.62 9.81 8.77
CA MET A 204 6.80 10.46 9.78
C MET A 204 7.66 11.11 10.86
N ARG A 205 8.69 10.43 11.37
CA ARG A 205 9.63 10.99 12.37
C ARG A 205 10.43 12.19 11.82
N ALA A 206 10.72 12.21 10.53
CA ALA A 206 11.39 13.34 9.88
C ALA A 206 10.45 14.51 9.56
N GLY A 207 9.14 14.38 9.80
CA GLY A 207 8.15 15.41 9.48
C GLY A 207 7.72 15.45 8.01
N LEU A 208 8.20 14.52 7.17
CA LEU A 208 7.84 14.46 5.74
C LEU A 208 6.44 13.91 5.52
N LEU A 209 6.02 12.97 6.36
CA LEU A 209 4.65 12.49 6.38
C LEU A 209 3.92 13.04 7.60
N THR A 210 2.63 13.36 7.40
CA THR A 210 1.73 13.55 8.53
C THR A 210 1.57 12.24 9.30
N ARG A 211 1.13 12.31 10.56
CA ARG A 211 0.89 11.10 11.36
C ARG A 211 -0.07 10.13 10.68
N PHE A 212 -1.15 10.66 10.10
CA PHE A 212 -2.11 9.87 9.33
C PHE A 212 -1.44 9.16 8.15
N MET A 213 -0.68 9.90 7.31
CA MET A 213 0.00 9.31 6.16
C MET A 213 1.09 8.29 6.53
N GLY A 214 1.79 8.51 7.65
CA GLY A 214 2.78 7.57 8.19
C GLY A 214 2.15 6.28 8.68
N VAL A 215 1.06 6.36 9.46
CA VAL A 215 0.30 5.17 9.91
C VAL A 215 -0.29 4.43 8.72
N LEU A 216 -0.88 5.14 7.76
CA LEU A 216 -1.44 4.55 6.57
C LEU A 216 -0.36 3.85 5.72
N ALA A 217 0.87 4.39 5.65
CA ALA A 217 2.00 3.72 5.00
C ALA A 217 2.37 2.40 5.68
N MET A 218 2.35 2.36 7.02
CA MET A 218 2.59 1.14 7.79
C MET A 218 1.49 0.11 7.55
N ILE A 219 0.21 0.52 7.49
CA ILE A 219 -0.91 -0.36 7.14
C ILE A 219 -0.72 -0.93 5.74
N VAL A 220 -0.39 -0.10 4.75
CA VAL A 220 -0.07 -0.56 3.38
C VAL A 220 1.08 -1.56 3.38
N GLY A 221 2.12 -1.35 4.19
CA GLY A 221 3.20 -2.32 4.35
C GLY A 221 2.71 -3.67 4.88
N VAL A 222 1.84 -3.65 5.90
CA VAL A 222 1.22 -4.87 6.43
C VAL A 222 0.32 -5.55 5.39
N THR A 223 -0.37 -4.80 4.53
CA THR A 223 -1.25 -5.39 3.50
C THR A 223 -0.52 -6.07 2.35
N PHE A 224 0.79 -5.86 2.20
CA PHE A 224 1.60 -6.72 1.33
C PHE A 224 1.76 -8.12 1.92
N ILE A 225 1.92 -8.22 3.24
CA ILE A 225 2.17 -9.49 3.94
C ILE A 225 0.86 -10.24 4.18
N LEU A 226 -0.13 -9.52 4.71
CA LEU A 226 -1.46 -10.04 4.95
C LEU A 226 -2.33 -9.65 3.74
N PRO A 227 -2.87 -10.60 2.97
CA PRO A 227 -3.63 -10.32 1.76
C PRO A 227 -5.05 -9.79 2.07
N ILE A 228 -5.15 -8.78 2.92
CA ILE A 228 -6.39 -8.07 3.25
C ILE A 228 -6.77 -7.03 2.20
N ASP A 229 -5.78 -6.53 1.44
CA ASP A 229 -5.95 -5.54 0.37
C ASP A 229 -5.70 -6.18 -1.00
N GLN A 230 -6.42 -7.29 -1.29
CA GLN A 230 -6.22 -8.05 -2.54
C GLN A 230 -6.41 -7.20 -3.80
N GLN A 231 -7.36 -6.26 -3.75
CA GLN A 231 -7.65 -5.31 -4.82
C GLN A 231 -6.70 -4.10 -4.85
N GLY A 232 -5.91 -3.88 -3.80
CA GLY A 232 -4.96 -2.77 -3.73
C GLY A 232 -5.61 -1.40 -3.50
N VAL A 233 -6.84 -1.35 -2.98
CA VAL A 233 -7.60 -0.10 -2.79
C VAL A 233 -6.92 0.78 -1.76
N ILE A 234 -6.50 0.21 -0.62
CA ILE A 234 -5.85 0.96 0.45
C ILE A 234 -4.49 1.48 -0.04
N ARG A 235 -3.72 0.61 -0.72
CA ARG A 235 -2.45 0.96 -1.33
C ARG A 235 -2.58 2.09 -2.36
N ALA A 236 -3.54 1.99 -3.26
CA ALA A 236 -3.76 2.98 -4.30
C ALA A 236 -4.19 4.33 -3.73
N PHE A 237 -5.11 4.32 -2.76
CA PHE A 237 -5.49 5.53 -2.05
C PHE A 237 -4.27 6.20 -1.41
N TRP A 238 -3.44 5.45 -0.69
CA TRP A 238 -2.22 5.98 -0.07
C TRP A 238 -1.23 6.55 -1.11
N LEU A 239 -1.04 5.86 -2.25
CA LEU A 239 -0.16 6.33 -3.32
C LEU A 239 -0.67 7.60 -3.99
N ILE A 240 -1.98 7.71 -4.19
CA ILE A 240 -2.61 8.91 -4.75
C ILE A 240 -2.45 10.08 -3.77
N ALA A 241 -2.75 9.85 -2.49
CA ALA A 241 -2.56 10.81 -1.41
C ALA A 241 -1.09 11.24 -1.29
N LEU A 242 -0.14 10.31 -1.38
CA LEU A 242 1.28 10.60 -1.43
C LEU A 242 1.61 11.47 -2.65
N GLY A 243 1.06 11.19 -3.83
CA GLY A 243 1.27 12.02 -5.01
C GLY A 243 0.84 13.48 -4.81
N PHE A 244 -0.32 13.71 -4.15
CA PHE A 244 -0.75 15.06 -3.78
C PHE A 244 0.20 15.72 -2.77
N LEU A 245 0.67 14.96 -1.79
CA LEU A 245 1.63 15.45 -0.79
C LEU A 245 2.98 15.81 -1.43
N LEU A 246 3.49 14.95 -2.32
CA LEU A 246 4.69 15.20 -3.10
C LEU A 246 4.52 16.39 -4.04
N ALA A 247 3.33 16.62 -4.58
CA ALA A 247 3.02 17.80 -5.39
C ALA A 247 2.91 19.10 -4.56
N LEU A 248 3.09 19.04 -3.24
CA LEU A 248 2.81 20.12 -2.29
C LEU A 248 1.37 20.66 -2.34
N LYS A 249 0.42 19.80 -2.73
CA LYS A 249 -1.01 20.11 -2.83
C LYS A 249 -1.84 19.39 -1.75
N TRP A 250 -1.23 19.12 -0.60
CA TRP A 250 -1.92 18.44 0.50
C TRP A 250 -3.01 19.33 1.11
N PRO A 251 -4.23 18.80 1.38
CA PRO A 251 -5.26 19.54 2.09
C PRO A 251 -4.76 19.99 3.48
N GLY A 252 -4.76 21.30 3.74
CA GLY A 252 -4.19 21.88 4.97
C GLY A 252 -2.72 22.31 4.87
N GLY A 253 -2.12 22.22 3.68
CA GLY A 253 -0.75 22.67 3.42
C GLY A 253 0.27 21.53 3.51
N ALA A 254 1.43 21.75 2.88
CA ALA A 254 2.54 20.80 2.94
C ALA A 254 3.19 20.80 4.34
N PRO A 255 3.62 19.64 4.85
CA PRO A 255 4.43 19.58 6.06
C PRO A 255 5.68 20.47 5.92
N LYS A 256 6.01 21.20 6.98
CA LYS A 256 7.10 22.20 6.99
C LYS A 256 8.46 21.63 6.57
N ALA A 257 8.74 20.37 6.88
CA ALA A 257 9.96 19.66 6.47
C ALA A 257 10.18 19.64 4.94
N TRP A 258 9.13 19.77 4.12
CA TRP A 258 9.24 19.90 2.66
C TRP A 258 9.62 21.31 2.18
N LEU A 259 9.48 22.31 3.05
CA LEU A 259 9.80 23.71 2.78
C LEU A 259 11.17 24.08 3.31
N THR A 260 11.52 23.59 4.51
CA THR A 260 12.77 23.92 5.19
C THR A 260 13.93 23.02 4.78
N GLY A 261 13.66 21.81 4.27
CA GLY A 261 14.70 20.83 3.95
C GLY A 261 15.25 20.11 5.20
N GLU A 262 14.93 20.62 6.39
CA GLU A 262 15.37 20.08 7.66
C GLU A 262 14.37 19.05 8.22
N ALA A 263 14.85 18.27 9.18
CA ALA A 263 13.97 17.39 9.95
C ALA A 263 13.13 18.24 10.91
N GLU A 264 11.81 18.15 10.77
CA GLU A 264 10.87 18.75 11.73
C GLU A 264 10.02 17.65 12.37
N PRO A 265 10.54 16.97 13.41
CA PRO A 265 9.83 15.89 14.06
C PRO A 265 8.50 16.36 14.64
N TRP A 266 7.48 15.51 14.56
CA TRP A 266 6.21 15.80 15.23
C TRP A 266 6.40 15.91 16.74
N PRO A 267 5.86 16.94 17.40
CA PRO A 267 6.00 17.13 18.84
C PRO A 267 5.49 15.90 19.59
N SER A 268 6.19 15.53 20.66
CA SER A 268 5.88 14.33 21.45
C SER A 268 4.47 14.40 22.05
N ALA A 269 3.88 13.26 22.42
CA ALA A 269 2.56 13.27 23.07
C ALA A 269 2.57 14.03 24.41
N ALA A 270 3.73 14.16 25.06
CA ALA A 270 3.91 14.98 26.25
C ALA A 270 3.94 16.47 25.89
N GLU A 271 4.72 16.87 24.88
CA GLU A 271 4.75 18.26 24.39
C GLU A 271 3.39 18.71 23.86
N GLN A 272 2.66 17.86 23.15
CA GLN A 272 1.32 18.19 22.68
C GLN A 272 0.30 18.34 23.81
N ARG A 273 0.49 17.62 24.93
CA ARG A 273 -0.33 17.80 26.13
C ARG A 273 0.04 19.10 26.84
N ALA A 274 1.34 19.40 26.97
CA ALA A 274 1.82 20.66 27.54
C ALA A 274 1.36 21.87 26.71
N GLN A 275 1.45 21.81 25.38
CA GLN A 275 0.97 22.87 24.48
C GLN A 275 -0.55 23.06 24.58
N ARG A 276 -1.32 21.97 24.69
CA ARG A 276 -2.77 22.07 24.91
C ARG A 276 -3.13 22.61 26.28
N ALA A 277 -2.40 22.22 27.32
CA ALA A 277 -2.57 22.76 28.68
C ALA A 277 -2.24 24.25 28.71
N ALA A 278 -1.11 24.66 28.14
CA ALA A 278 -0.71 26.06 28.04
C ALA A 278 -1.71 26.89 27.21
N ALA A 279 -2.24 26.34 26.11
CA ALA A 279 -3.27 27.02 25.32
C ALA A 279 -4.60 27.15 26.08
N ALA A 280 -4.97 26.14 26.87
CA ALA A 280 -6.16 26.19 27.72
C ALA A 280 -6.00 27.19 28.88
N GLU A 281 -4.81 27.25 29.49
CA GLU A 281 -4.47 28.24 30.52
C GLU A 281 -4.46 29.66 29.96
N ALA A 282 -3.91 29.88 28.76
CA ALA A 282 -3.95 31.17 28.07
C ALA A 282 -5.40 31.60 27.75
N ALA A 283 -6.23 30.67 27.27
CA ALA A 283 -7.65 30.94 27.01
C ALA A 283 -8.45 31.21 28.29
N ALA A 284 -8.08 30.59 29.41
CA ALA A 284 -8.72 30.83 30.72
C ALA A 284 -8.28 32.17 31.34
N GLY A 285 -7.04 32.61 31.11
CA GLY A 285 -6.51 33.89 31.57
C GLY A 285 -7.17 35.10 30.92
N ASP A 286 -7.48 35.03 29.62
CA ASP A 286 -8.20 36.11 28.92
C ASP A 286 -9.69 36.19 29.28
N GLY A 287 -10.28 35.12 29.83
CA GLY A 287 -11.68 35.07 30.24
C GLY A 287 -11.98 35.66 31.63
N SER A 288 -10.97 35.88 32.48
CA SER A 288 -11.17 36.33 33.87
C SER A 288 -11.08 37.84 34.08
N GLY A 289 -10.82 38.63 33.02
CA GLY A 289 -10.66 40.09 33.09
C GLY A 289 -11.94 40.92 32.90
N GLY A 290 -13.09 40.30 32.64
CA GLY A 290 -14.31 40.99 32.18
C GLY A 290 -15.60 40.58 32.89
N SER A 291 -15.64 40.57 34.22
CA SER A 291 -16.91 40.53 34.96
C SER A 291 -16.82 41.30 36.28
N SER A 292 -16.51 42.59 36.19
CA SER A 292 -16.82 43.55 37.25
C SER A 292 -17.89 44.52 36.74
N GLY A 293 -19.11 44.41 37.29
CA GLY A 293 -20.09 45.50 37.27
C GLY A 293 -21.36 45.22 36.47
N GLY A 294 -22.42 44.83 37.18
CA GLY A 294 -23.76 44.79 36.58
C GLY A 294 -24.78 44.00 37.39
N GLY A 295 -24.92 44.32 38.69
CA GLY A 295 -26.04 43.80 39.47
C GLY A 295 -27.37 44.27 38.90
N SER A 296 -28.32 43.35 38.72
CA SER A 296 -29.74 43.69 38.75
C SER A 296 -30.56 42.48 39.16
N SER A 297 -31.13 42.63 40.35
CA SER A 297 -32.10 41.76 41.01
C SER A 297 -33.38 41.65 40.17
N GLY A 298 -33.62 40.48 39.57
CA GLY A 298 -34.81 40.17 38.77
C GLY A 298 -35.63 39.03 39.37
N LYS A 299 -36.53 39.39 40.28
CA LYS A 299 -37.55 38.58 40.96
C LYS A 299 -38.06 37.33 40.22
N ARG A 300 -38.03 36.21 40.95
CA ARG A 300 -39.00 35.10 40.98
C ARG A 300 -40.38 35.45 40.43
N LYS A 301 -40.90 34.63 39.51
CA LYS A 301 -42.34 34.35 39.43
C LYS A 301 -42.59 32.88 39.05
N ARG A 302 -43.04 32.12 40.05
CA ARG A 302 -43.73 30.82 39.93
C ARG A 302 -45.08 31.03 39.22
N LYS A 303 -45.39 30.17 38.25
CA LYS A 303 -46.74 29.69 37.91
C LYS A 303 -46.56 28.19 37.58
N ARG A 304 -47.00 27.30 38.45
CA ARG A 304 -48.30 26.60 38.43
C ARG A 304 -48.52 25.88 37.11
#